data_AF-A0A9W9WCG5-F1
#
_entry.id   AF-A0A9W9WCG5-F1
#
_cell.length_a   1.000
_cell.length_b   1.000
_cell.length_c   1.000
_cell.angle_alpha   90.00
_cell.angle_beta   90.00
_cell.angle_gamma   90.00
#
_symmetry.space_group_name_H-M   'P 1'
#
loop_
_entity.id
_entity.type
_entity.pdbx_description
1 polymer ?
#
loop_
_entity_poly.entity_id
_entity_poly.type
_entity_poly.pdbx_seq_one_letter_code
_entity_poly.pdbx_strand_id
1 'polypeptide(L)'
;MVTVYADGSFDIRPLAAESRCTPTSVAAHALYEKSRPDILHGPGGYLDLNTATYTSLSDGISVRTFGSEFVWSKSQGLPYTIKFEAARVVGYRGIFMGSFCDPILIRQLPSLLDRAKAYVKQKHAHTREKWEVDFHVYGFDLDGNERTSTGDVFIVGEALAETQALANSVTSSARVACVHAPYEGQKANSGNFGMGIGGKLEVEMGACAEFSIYHLVEMEEGEEGEEEATTVGQDAAGQRGQSNALKRLTRWEMLLLGTGPRIDRQKSLHPASDDACGANHIHPTTTDSSNPKPLVPMAGTFSLGEIAKVVRSKNAGPFEITLDVMFDNAAVYEQIKETGVLTPAKIAELYDISVDSIVWCGFFDQALAFKATIPRSRNGKPNASGGFMENDVHGSQNHLPLFNLAINLRRQA
;
A
#
# COMPACT_ATOMS: atom_id res chain seq x y z
N MET A 1 -0.91 -24.62 -1.57
CA MET A 1 0.14 -25.65 -1.68
C MET A 1 0.86 -25.43 -3.00
N VAL A 2 2.18 -25.54 -3.00
CA VAL A 2 3.00 -25.46 -4.22
C VAL A 2 3.84 -26.72 -4.33
N THR A 3 3.81 -27.36 -5.48
CA THR A 3 4.69 -28.49 -5.82
C THR A 3 5.67 -28.04 -6.88
N VAL A 4 6.97 -28.08 -6.59
CA VAL A 4 8.03 -27.64 -7.52
C VAL A 4 8.69 -28.86 -8.16
N TYR A 5 8.90 -28.80 -9.48
CA TYR A 5 9.48 -29.88 -10.27
C TYR A 5 10.93 -29.54 -10.69
N ALA A 6 11.71 -30.59 -10.97
CA ALA A 6 13.11 -30.45 -11.36
C ALA A 6 13.32 -29.74 -12.71
N ASP A 7 12.29 -29.69 -13.56
CA ASP A 7 12.30 -28.97 -14.83
C ASP A 7 12.03 -27.46 -14.68
N GLY A 8 11.89 -26.97 -13.44
CA GLY A 8 11.60 -25.57 -13.13
C GLY A 8 10.12 -25.20 -13.19
N SER A 9 9.23 -26.12 -13.56
CA SER A 9 7.78 -25.90 -13.43
C SER A 9 7.33 -26.03 -11.98
N PHE A 10 6.17 -25.44 -11.67
CA PHE A 10 5.51 -25.65 -10.38
C PHE A 10 3.99 -25.62 -10.51
N ASP A 11 3.33 -26.44 -9.67
CA ASP A 11 1.88 -26.52 -9.59
C ASP A 11 1.39 -25.78 -8.35
N ILE A 12 0.42 -24.87 -8.52
CA ILE A 12 -0.25 -24.18 -7.43
C ILE A 12 -1.65 -24.77 -7.25
N ARG A 13 -1.96 -25.12 -6.00
CA ARG A 13 -3.29 -25.58 -5.56
C ARG A 13 -3.75 -24.78 -4.34
N PRO A 14 -5.01 -24.33 -4.28
CA PRO A 14 -5.55 -23.67 -3.09
C PRO A 14 -5.69 -24.65 -1.91
N LEU A 15 -5.67 -24.13 -0.69
CA LEU A 15 -5.86 -24.96 0.52
C LEU A 15 -7.33 -25.02 0.97
N ALA A 16 -8.12 -24.00 0.65
CA ALA A 16 -9.54 -23.96 0.97
C ALA A 16 -10.35 -24.82 -0.01
N ALA A 17 -11.28 -25.63 0.52
CA ALA A 17 -12.03 -26.62 -0.26
C ALA A 17 -12.88 -26.01 -1.39
N GLU A 18 -13.40 -24.79 -1.20
CA GLU A 18 -14.26 -24.09 -2.15
C GLU A 18 -13.49 -23.17 -3.12
N SER A 19 -12.16 -23.14 -3.02
CA SER A 19 -11.32 -22.29 -3.88
C SER A 19 -10.76 -23.07 -5.07
N ARG A 20 -10.55 -22.36 -6.18
CA ARG A 20 -9.84 -22.88 -7.37
C ARG A 20 -8.83 -21.86 -7.88
N CYS A 21 -7.69 -22.34 -8.36
CA CYS A 21 -6.77 -21.53 -9.14
C CYS A 21 -7.20 -21.53 -10.61
N THR A 22 -7.16 -20.38 -11.26
CA THR A 22 -7.27 -20.24 -12.71
C THR A 22 -5.97 -19.66 -13.27
N PRO A 23 -5.65 -19.86 -14.57
CA PRO A 23 -4.48 -19.25 -15.19
C PRO A 23 -4.36 -17.75 -14.89
N THR A 24 -5.46 -17.03 -15.09
CA THR A 24 -5.57 -15.59 -14.82
C THR A 24 -5.36 -15.26 -13.34
N SER A 25 -5.93 -16.03 -12.41
CA SER A 25 -5.78 -15.74 -10.97
C SER A 25 -4.33 -15.93 -10.52
N VAL A 26 -3.65 -16.95 -11.04
CA VAL A 26 -2.24 -17.22 -10.73
C VAL A 26 -1.33 -16.15 -11.35
N ALA A 27 -1.54 -15.80 -12.62
CA ALA A 27 -0.81 -14.72 -13.27
C ALA A 27 -1.02 -13.36 -12.55
N ALA A 28 -2.23 -13.10 -12.06
CA ALA A 28 -2.55 -11.86 -11.34
C ALA A 28 -1.80 -11.67 -10.01
N HIS A 29 -1.18 -12.72 -9.45
CA HIS A 29 -0.30 -12.57 -8.29
C HIS A 29 0.95 -11.74 -8.61
N ALA A 30 1.40 -11.70 -9.87
CA ALA A 30 2.52 -10.85 -10.28
C ALA A 30 2.20 -9.34 -10.17
N LEU A 31 0.92 -8.97 -10.16
CA LEU A 31 0.48 -7.59 -9.98
C LEU A 31 0.56 -7.15 -8.50
N TYR A 32 0.36 -8.09 -7.56
CA TYR A 32 0.08 -7.77 -6.17
C TYR A 32 1.30 -7.19 -5.43
N GLU A 33 1.19 -5.94 -5.00
CA GLU A 33 2.23 -5.20 -4.28
C GLU A 33 3.60 -5.15 -4.99
N LYS A 34 3.57 -5.13 -6.32
CA LYS A 34 4.76 -5.00 -7.18
C LYS A 34 4.71 -3.72 -8.00
N SER A 35 5.87 -3.12 -8.26
CA SER A 35 6.00 -1.93 -9.11
C SER A 35 5.70 -2.25 -10.58
N ARG A 36 5.99 -3.47 -11.02
CA ARG A 36 5.67 -3.97 -12.36
C ARG A 36 5.34 -5.47 -12.30
N PRO A 37 4.55 -6.01 -13.25
CA PRO A 37 4.09 -7.40 -13.20
C PRO A 37 4.97 -8.37 -13.99
N ASP A 38 5.82 -7.87 -14.88
CA ASP A 38 6.59 -8.65 -15.86
C ASP A 38 8.04 -8.91 -15.42
N ILE A 39 8.64 -7.99 -14.67
CA ILE A 39 9.99 -8.14 -14.11
C ILE A 39 9.98 -7.90 -12.60
N LEU A 40 10.17 -8.97 -11.82
CA LEU A 40 10.13 -8.92 -10.36
C LEU A 40 11.55 -8.91 -9.79
N HIS A 41 12.02 -7.73 -9.40
CA HIS A 41 13.33 -7.59 -8.77
C HIS A 41 13.42 -8.30 -7.42
N GLY A 42 14.56 -8.93 -7.19
CA GLY A 42 14.93 -9.56 -5.94
C GLY A 42 16.43 -9.43 -5.68
N PRO A 43 16.92 -9.92 -4.54
CA PRO A 43 18.35 -9.92 -4.26
C PRO A 43 19.14 -10.61 -5.38
N GLY A 44 20.16 -9.93 -5.90
CA GLY A 44 21.04 -10.49 -6.91
C GLY A 44 20.47 -10.64 -8.32
N GLY A 45 19.30 -10.08 -8.64
CA GLY A 45 18.75 -10.18 -10.00
C GLY A 45 17.26 -9.84 -10.09
N TYR A 46 16.57 -10.48 -11.02
CA TYR A 46 15.13 -10.38 -11.17
C TYR A 46 14.52 -11.64 -11.78
N LEU A 47 13.25 -11.89 -11.46
CA LEU A 47 12.45 -12.91 -12.11
C LEU A 47 11.73 -12.30 -13.32
N ASP A 48 12.05 -12.77 -14.51
CA ASP A 48 11.37 -12.44 -15.77
C ASP A 48 10.17 -13.37 -15.97
N LEU A 49 9.00 -12.76 -16.16
CA LEU A 49 7.71 -13.43 -16.35
C LEU A 49 7.15 -13.29 -17.77
N ASN A 50 7.87 -12.66 -18.70
CA ASN A 50 7.39 -12.45 -20.07
C ASN A 50 7.07 -13.75 -20.80
N THR A 51 7.86 -14.80 -20.55
CA THR A 51 7.70 -16.14 -21.14
C THR A 51 6.93 -17.10 -20.23
N ALA A 52 6.40 -16.63 -19.10
CA ALA A 52 5.66 -17.47 -18.18
C ALA A 52 4.32 -17.92 -18.80
N THR A 53 4.01 -19.20 -18.64
CA THR A 53 2.78 -19.85 -19.09
C THR A 53 2.03 -20.42 -17.90
N TYR A 54 0.71 -20.38 -17.97
CA TYR A 54 -0.19 -20.79 -16.89
C TYR A 54 -1.26 -21.72 -17.46
N THR A 55 -1.25 -22.98 -17.07
CA THR A 55 -2.11 -24.02 -17.65
C THR A 55 -2.91 -24.72 -16.56
N SER A 56 -4.24 -24.75 -16.68
CA SER A 56 -5.10 -25.51 -15.77
C SER A 56 -4.77 -26.99 -15.84
N LEU A 57 -4.68 -27.64 -14.68
CA LEU A 57 -4.51 -29.09 -14.61
C LEU A 57 -5.86 -29.81 -14.68
N SER A 58 -5.79 -31.12 -14.94
CA SER A 58 -6.98 -31.99 -15.08
C SER A 58 -7.82 -32.12 -13.81
N ASP A 59 -7.29 -31.72 -12.64
CA ASP A 59 -8.03 -31.71 -11.38
C ASP A 59 -9.02 -30.54 -11.25
N GLY A 60 -9.00 -29.59 -12.19
CA GLY A 60 -9.93 -28.47 -12.27
C GLY A 60 -9.74 -27.37 -11.24
N ILE A 61 -8.75 -27.49 -10.34
CA ILE A 61 -8.51 -26.52 -9.25
C ILE A 61 -7.05 -26.10 -9.12
N SER A 62 -6.13 -26.77 -9.81
CA SER A 62 -4.70 -26.48 -9.81
C SER A 62 -4.25 -25.89 -11.15
N VAL A 63 -3.18 -25.10 -11.10
CA VAL A 63 -2.56 -24.48 -12.28
C VAL A 63 -1.08 -24.78 -12.27
N ARG A 64 -0.56 -25.23 -13.41
CA ARG A 64 0.87 -25.35 -13.69
C ARG A 64 1.41 -24.04 -14.21
N THR A 65 2.52 -23.60 -13.64
CA THR A 65 3.30 -22.46 -14.12
C THR A 65 4.64 -22.95 -14.66
N PHE A 66 5.06 -22.43 -15.81
CA PHE A 66 6.33 -22.77 -16.44
C PHE A 66 6.88 -21.61 -17.26
N GLY A 67 8.21 -21.52 -17.42
CA GLY A 67 8.86 -20.57 -18.33
C GLY A 67 9.23 -19.21 -17.73
N SER A 68 9.04 -19.00 -16.42
CA SER A 68 9.64 -17.88 -15.71
C SER A 68 11.15 -18.11 -15.52
N GLU A 69 11.98 -17.12 -15.81
CA GLU A 69 13.43 -17.22 -15.73
C GLU A 69 13.98 -16.23 -14.71
N PHE A 70 14.89 -16.69 -13.83
CA PHE A 70 15.62 -15.77 -12.96
C PHE A 70 16.91 -15.30 -13.65
N VAL A 71 16.98 -14.01 -13.95
CA VAL A 71 18.15 -13.38 -14.55
C VAL A 71 19.03 -12.82 -13.45
N TRP A 72 20.21 -13.41 -13.31
CA TRP A 72 21.22 -12.99 -12.33
C TRP A 72 21.88 -11.67 -12.74
N SER A 73 22.01 -10.74 -11.79
CA SER A 73 22.80 -9.51 -11.94
C SER A 73 24.20 -9.78 -12.50
N LYS A 74 24.88 -10.81 -11.96
CA LYS A 74 26.22 -11.24 -12.42
C LYS A 74 26.25 -11.65 -13.90
N SER A 75 25.18 -12.24 -14.44
CA SER A 75 25.13 -12.60 -15.88
C SER A 75 25.01 -11.38 -16.79
N GLN A 76 24.57 -10.24 -16.23
CA GLN A 76 24.47 -8.95 -16.89
C GLN A 76 25.70 -8.06 -16.62
N GLY A 77 26.73 -8.57 -15.94
CA GLY A 77 27.90 -7.78 -15.53
C GLY A 77 27.61 -6.74 -14.46
N LEU A 78 26.52 -6.90 -13.71
CA LEU A 78 26.13 -6.02 -12.60
C LEU A 78 26.50 -6.67 -11.25
N PRO A 79 26.82 -5.87 -10.21
CA PRO A 79 27.10 -6.40 -8.88
C PRO A 79 25.83 -6.99 -8.26
N TYR A 80 26.02 -7.93 -7.34
CA TYR A 80 24.93 -8.40 -6.49
C TYR A 80 24.51 -7.27 -5.54
N THR A 81 23.21 -7.03 -5.41
CA THR A 81 22.69 -6.00 -4.52
C THR A 81 21.70 -6.55 -3.51
N ILE A 82 21.75 -6.03 -2.28
CA ILE A 82 20.70 -6.21 -1.28
C ILE A 82 19.96 -4.89 -1.05
N LYS A 83 18.68 -4.97 -0.67
CA LYS A 83 17.91 -3.79 -0.27
C LYS A 83 18.06 -3.55 1.22
N PHE A 84 18.46 -2.34 1.59
CA PHE A 84 18.50 -1.88 2.97
C PHE A 84 17.32 -0.94 3.23
N GLU A 85 16.53 -1.25 4.26
CA GLU A 85 15.37 -0.47 4.69
C GLU A 85 15.53 -0.11 6.17
N ALA A 86 15.28 1.15 6.51
CA ALA A 86 15.28 1.58 7.90
C ALA A 86 14.30 2.73 8.11
N ALA A 87 13.78 2.84 9.34
CA ALA A 87 12.96 3.95 9.78
C ALA A 87 13.62 4.68 10.94
N ARG A 88 13.33 5.97 11.08
CA ARG A 88 13.77 6.79 12.22
C ARG A 88 12.58 7.49 12.85
N VAL A 89 12.68 7.77 14.15
CA VAL A 89 11.71 8.64 14.82
C VAL A 89 11.94 10.08 14.36
N VAL A 90 10.90 10.71 13.81
CA VAL A 90 10.92 12.09 13.31
C VAL A 90 10.30 13.09 14.29
N GLY A 91 9.65 12.61 15.34
CA GLY A 91 9.06 13.41 16.39
C GLY A 91 7.99 12.64 17.17
N TYR A 92 7.08 13.37 17.79
CA TYR A 92 5.96 12.86 18.57
C TYR A 92 4.64 13.41 18.02
N ARG A 93 3.60 12.58 17.99
CA ARG A 93 2.29 12.92 17.43
C ARG A 93 1.24 13.15 18.51
N GLY A 94 0.36 14.10 18.22
CA GLY A 94 -0.90 14.30 18.93
C GLY A 94 -2.02 14.50 17.93
N ILE A 95 -3.21 13.99 18.23
CA ILE A 95 -4.39 14.19 17.39
C ILE A 95 -5.58 14.68 18.21
N PHE A 96 -6.49 15.38 17.55
CA PHE A 96 -7.84 15.60 18.01
C PHE A 96 -8.81 15.36 16.85
N MET A 97 -10.06 15.06 17.15
CA MET A 97 -11.03 14.70 16.12
C MET A 97 -12.44 15.17 16.47
N GLY A 98 -13.25 15.40 15.44
CA GLY A 98 -14.59 15.95 15.60
C GLY A 98 -15.18 16.44 14.29
N SER A 99 -16.33 17.11 14.35
CA SER A 99 -17.05 17.58 13.17
C SER A 99 -17.53 19.04 13.24
N PHE A 100 -17.70 19.63 12.07
CA PHE A 100 -18.43 20.87 11.85
C PHE A 100 -19.77 20.56 11.19
N CYS A 101 -20.85 21.14 11.71
CA CYS A 101 -22.21 20.97 11.16
C CYS A 101 -22.86 22.29 10.72
N ASP A 102 -22.29 23.45 11.09
CA ASP A 102 -22.86 24.75 10.70
C ASP A 102 -22.58 25.04 9.21
N PRO A 103 -23.62 25.13 8.36
CA PRO A 103 -23.45 25.37 6.93
C PRO A 103 -22.85 26.74 6.59
N ILE A 104 -22.97 27.75 7.47
CA ILE A 104 -22.34 29.06 7.29
C ILE A 104 -20.82 28.92 7.44
N LEU A 105 -20.38 28.14 8.43
CA LEU A 105 -18.97 27.86 8.68
C LEU A 105 -18.38 26.95 7.61
N ILE A 106 -19.05 25.85 7.24
CA ILE A 106 -18.54 24.86 6.29
C ILE A 106 -18.16 25.51 4.95
N ARG A 107 -18.94 26.47 4.46
CA ARG A 107 -18.63 27.24 3.24
C ARG A 107 -17.34 28.05 3.32
N GLN A 108 -16.85 28.31 4.52
CA GLN A 108 -15.66 29.10 4.82
C GLN A 108 -14.57 28.24 5.49
N LEU A 109 -14.70 26.91 5.46
CA LEU A 109 -13.84 25.99 6.19
C LEU A 109 -12.35 26.16 5.85
N PRO A 110 -11.92 26.32 4.59
CA PRO A 110 -10.50 26.56 4.29
C PRO A 110 -9.93 27.77 5.05
N SER A 111 -10.66 28.89 5.04
CA SER A 111 -10.26 30.11 5.76
C SER A 111 -10.27 29.93 7.28
N LEU A 112 -11.18 29.11 7.82
CA LEU A 112 -11.18 28.76 9.25
C LEU A 112 -9.94 27.95 9.63
N LEU A 113 -9.58 26.93 8.84
CA LEU A 113 -8.42 26.07 9.11
C LEU A 113 -7.11 26.85 9.00
N ASP A 114 -6.99 27.77 8.04
CA ASP A 114 -5.84 28.67 7.93
C ASP A 114 -5.72 29.59 9.16
N ARG A 115 -6.84 30.13 9.65
CA ARG A 115 -6.86 30.92 10.88
C ARG A 115 -6.51 30.09 12.10
N ALA A 116 -6.92 28.82 12.15
CA ALA A 116 -6.50 27.91 13.21
C ALA A 116 -4.98 27.69 13.20
N LYS A 117 -4.37 27.43 12.03
CA LYS A 117 -2.91 27.34 11.89
C LYS A 117 -2.21 28.63 12.33
N ALA A 118 -2.73 29.79 11.92
CA ALA A 118 -2.19 31.09 12.31
C ALA A 118 -2.25 31.33 13.83
N TYR A 119 -3.37 30.96 14.46
CA TYR A 119 -3.53 31.04 15.92
C TYR A 119 -2.53 30.16 16.66
N VAL A 120 -2.37 28.90 16.23
CA VAL A 120 -1.38 27.98 16.81
C VAL A 120 0.03 28.56 16.67
N LYS A 121 0.37 29.07 15.49
CA LYS A 121 1.65 29.74 15.25
C LYS A 121 1.89 30.93 16.18
N GLN A 122 0.86 31.73 16.44
CA GLN A 122 0.95 32.85 17.39
C GLN A 122 1.16 32.37 18.83
N LYS A 123 0.41 31.33 19.27
CA LYS A 123 0.51 30.78 20.63
C LYS A 123 1.87 30.15 20.92
N HIS A 124 2.47 29.51 19.93
CA HIS A 124 3.75 28.81 20.03
C HIS A 124 4.93 29.61 19.50
N ALA A 125 4.78 30.92 19.30
CA ALA A 125 5.85 31.78 18.77
C ALA A 125 7.10 31.88 19.69
N HIS A 126 6.94 31.52 20.97
CA HIS A 126 8.02 31.49 21.96
C HIS A 126 8.87 30.21 21.88
N THR A 127 8.37 29.17 21.22
CA THR A 127 8.99 27.85 21.15
C THR A 127 10.09 27.82 20.10
N ARG A 128 11.24 27.20 20.43
CA ARG A 128 12.37 27.00 19.51
C ARG A 128 12.39 25.62 18.86
N GLU A 129 11.73 24.64 19.48
CA GLU A 129 11.52 23.29 18.94
C GLU A 129 10.67 23.37 17.66
N LYS A 130 10.96 22.47 16.72
CA LYS A 130 10.18 22.31 15.49
C LYS A 130 8.85 21.62 15.77
N TRP A 131 7.82 22.10 15.10
CA TRP A 131 6.51 21.48 15.10
C TRP A 131 5.75 21.81 13.81
N GLU A 132 4.81 20.93 13.47
CA GLU A 132 3.89 21.06 12.35
C GLU A 132 2.48 20.71 12.81
N VAL A 133 1.47 21.32 12.18
CA VAL A 133 0.06 21.00 12.42
C VAL A 133 -0.73 21.11 11.12
N ASP A 134 -1.55 20.11 10.86
CA ASP A 134 -2.42 20.10 9.70
C ASP A 134 -3.68 19.27 9.96
N PHE A 135 -4.60 19.24 8.99
CA PHE A 135 -5.92 18.63 9.15
C PHE A 135 -6.18 17.59 8.06
N HIS A 136 -6.61 16.40 8.47
CA HIS A 136 -7.31 15.47 7.60
C HIS A 136 -8.76 15.91 7.54
N VAL A 137 -9.29 16.14 6.34
CA VAL A 137 -10.66 16.63 6.13
C VAL A 137 -11.45 15.59 5.35
N TYR A 138 -12.61 15.22 5.88
CA TYR A 138 -13.49 14.19 5.31
C TYR A 138 -14.90 14.75 5.12
N GLY A 139 -15.51 14.43 3.97
CA GLY A 139 -16.84 14.94 3.60
C GLY A 139 -16.81 16.35 2.99
N PHE A 140 -15.63 16.93 2.80
CA PHE A 140 -15.43 18.24 2.16
C PHE A 140 -14.16 18.20 1.31
N ASP A 141 -14.24 18.76 0.12
CA ASP A 141 -13.06 18.94 -0.74
C ASP A 141 -12.50 20.35 -0.57
N LEU A 142 -11.26 20.44 -0.08
CA LEU A 142 -10.56 21.72 0.13
C LEU A 142 -10.08 22.34 -1.19
N ASP A 143 -9.87 21.53 -2.24
CA ASP A 143 -9.29 21.96 -3.51
C ASP A 143 -10.36 22.36 -4.55
N GLY A 144 -11.64 22.24 -4.19
CA GLY A 144 -12.76 22.78 -4.98
C GLY A 144 -13.24 21.91 -6.14
N ASN A 145 -12.87 20.63 -6.22
CA ASN A 145 -13.40 19.69 -7.20
C ASN A 145 -14.80 19.20 -6.78
N GLU A 146 -15.83 20.00 -7.06
CA GLU A 146 -17.27 19.66 -7.14
C GLU A 146 -17.82 18.48 -6.28
N ARG A 147 -17.32 18.27 -5.06
CA ARG A 147 -18.09 17.59 -4.02
C ARG A 147 -18.89 18.68 -3.33
N THR A 148 -20.10 18.90 -3.81
CA THR A 148 -21.14 19.60 -3.03
C THR A 148 -21.20 18.91 -1.67
N SER A 149 -20.60 19.51 -0.64
CA SER A 149 -20.61 18.96 0.71
C SER A 149 -22.02 19.06 1.26
N THR A 150 -22.85 18.05 1.00
CA THR A 150 -24.17 17.90 1.59
C THR A 150 -24.02 17.15 2.89
N GLY A 151 -23.60 17.83 3.96
CA GLY A 151 -23.53 17.23 5.30
C GLY A 151 -22.44 17.79 6.19
N ASP A 152 -22.29 17.15 7.34
CA ASP A 152 -21.27 17.45 8.32
C ASP A 152 -19.87 17.14 7.77
N VAL A 153 -18.90 17.97 8.14
CA VAL A 153 -17.49 17.76 7.79
C VAL A 153 -16.75 17.22 8.99
N PHE A 154 -16.13 16.06 8.86
CA PHE A 154 -15.32 15.47 9.91
C PHE A 154 -13.85 15.81 9.70
N ILE A 155 -13.14 16.16 10.77
CA ILE A 155 -11.71 16.39 10.73
C ILE A 155 -10.95 15.57 11.77
N VAL A 156 -9.71 15.24 11.41
CA VAL A 156 -8.67 14.85 12.36
C VAL A 156 -7.59 15.89 12.27
N GLY A 157 -7.43 16.71 13.32
CA GLY A 157 -6.29 17.60 13.44
C GLY A 157 -5.12 16.83 14.01
N GLU A 158 -3.95 16.97 13.40
CA GLU A 158 -2.76 16.21 13.75
C GLU A 158 -1.56 17.15 13.87
N ALA A 159 -0.80 16.99 14.95
CA ALA A 159 0.44 17.70 15.20
C ALA A 159 1.63 16.74 15.25
N LEU A 160 2.77 17.17 14.73
CA LEU A 160 4.08 16.55 14.90
C LEU A 160 5.00 17.55 15.59
N ALA A 161 5.75 17.14 16.61
CA ALA A 161 6.71 18.00 17.30
C ALA A 161 7.94 17.24 17.81
N GLU A 162 9.01 17.94 18.18
CA GLU A 162 10.23 17.33 18.74
C GLU A 162 9.98 16.59 20.07
N THR A 163 8.99 17.03 20.85
CA THR A 163 8.61 16.41 22.13
C THR A 163 7.11 16.15 22.21
N GLN A 164 6.73 15.11 22.95
CA GLN A 164 5.31 14.78 23.17
C GLN A 164 4.55 15.91 23.88
N ALA A 165 5.20 16.60 24.82
CA ALA A 165 4.61 17.74 25.51
C ALA A 165 4.26 18.88 24.54
N LEU A 166 5.15 19.18 23.59
CA LEU A 166 4.88 20.18 22.56
C LEU A 166 3.79 19.71 21.59
N ALA A 167 3.82 18.45 21.14
CA ALA A 167 2.78 17.88 20.28
C ALA A 167 1.39 17.99 20.92
N ASN A 168 1.28 17.68 22.21
CA ASN A 168 0.04 17.82 22.98
C ASN A 168 -0.42 19.29 23.06
N SER A 169 0.50 20.22 23.28
CA SER A 169 0.21 21.65 23.38
C SER A 169 -0.23 22.28 22.05
N VAL A 170 0.41 21.89 20.95
CA VAL A 170 0.06 22.27 19.57
C VAL A 170 -1.33 21.73 19.21
N THR A 171 -1.56 20.44 19.48
CA THR A 171 -2.85 19.76 19.26
C THR A 171 -3.98 20.46 20.02
N SER A 172 -3.77 20.77 21.31
CA SER A 172 -4.78 21.45 22.13
C SER A 172 -5.06 22.86 21.64
N SER A 173 -4.03 23.60 21.23
CA SER A 173 -4.19 24.95 20.66
C SER A 173 -4.98 24.94 19.35
N ALA A 174 -4.73 23.95 18.50
CA ALA A 174 -5.43 23.76 17.24
C ALA A 174 -6.92 23.43 17.48
N ARG A 175 -7.19 22.51 18.41
CA ARG A 175 -8.56 22.19 18.85
C ARG A 175 -9.29 23.43 19.35
N VAL A 176 -8.68 24.20 20.26
CA VAL A 176 -9.24 25.45 20.80
C VAL A 176 -9.58 26.44 19.68
N ALA A 177 -8.70 26.57 18.68
CA ALA A 177 -8.97 27.41 17.52
C ALA A 177 -10.17 26.89 16.72
N CYS A 178 -10.29 25.58 16.49
CA CYS A 178 -11.46 25.00 15.83
C CYS A 178 -12.76 25.31 16.59
N VAL A 179 -12.75 25.37 17.93
CA VAL A 179 -13.95 25.70 18.73
C VAL A 179 -14.34 27.16 18.64
N HIS A 180 -13.35 28.06 18.75
CA HIS A 180 -13.60 29.46 19.09
C HIS A 180 -13.24 30.45 17.98
N ALA A 181 -12.62 30.02 16.88
CA ALA A 181 -12.29 30.93 15.80
C ALA A 181 -13.58 31.59 15.25
N PRO A 182 -13.64 32.93 15.17
CA PRO A 182 -14.81 33.61 14.64
C PRO A 182 -14.97 33.30 13.15
N TYR A 183 -16.13 33.49 12.56
CA TYR A 183 -16.32 33.45 11.10
C TYR A 183 -17.41 34.42 10.68
N GLU A 184 -17.40 34.84 9.41
CA GLU A 184 -18.38 35.80 8.93
C GLU A 184 -19.79 35.20 8.97
N GLY A 185 -20.75 35.97 9.50
CA GLY A 185 -22.14 35.52 9.63
C GLY A 185 -22.38 34.53 10.77
N GLN A 186 -21.44 34.35 11.71
CA GLN A 186 -21.59 33.47 12.87
C GLN A 186 -22.86 33.79 13.68
N LYS A 187 -23.69 32.75 13.87
CA LYS A 187 -24.90 32.81 14.71
C LYS A 187 -24.78 32.00 16.00
N ALA A 188 -24.14 30.84 15.93
CA ALA A 188 -23.86 30.00 17.09
C ALA A 188 -22.62 30.51 17.82
N ASN A 189 -22.78 30.89 19.09
CA ASN A 189 -21.70 31.43 19.94
C ASN A 189 -21.21 30.45 21.03
N SER A 190 -21.81 29.26 21.14
CA SER A 190 -21.44 28.23 22.12
C SER A 190 -20.28 27.33 21.68
N GLY A 191 -19.68 27.58 20.51
CA GLY A 191 -18.58 26.81 19.93
C GLY A 191 -18.94 26.21 18.57
N ASN A 192 -17.92 26.05 17.73
CA ASN A 192 -18.07 25.66 16.33
C ASN A 192 -17.90 24.15 16.07
N PHE A 193 -17.28 23.43 17.00
CA PHE A 193 -16.68 22.12 16.73
C PHE A 193 -17.18 21.06 17.71
N GLY A 194 -17.85 20.03 17.18
CA GLY A 194 -18.30 18.88 17.95
C GLY A 194 -17.15 17.91 18.20
N MET A 195 -16.79 17.67 19.45
CA MET A 195 -15.60 16.88 19.85
C MET A 195 -15.86 16.00 21.07
N GLY A 196 -14.86 15.23 21.49
CA GLY A 196 -14.95 14.40 22.69
C GLY A 196 -15.30 12.94 22.40
N ILE A 197 -15.05 12.46 21.18
CA ILE A 197 -15.27 11.05 20.81
C ILE A 197 -14.48 10.16 21.78
N GLY A 198 -15.16 9.17 22.39
CA GLY A 198 -14.57 8.30 23.40
C GLY A 198 -14.19 9.01 24.72
N GLY A 199 -14.74 10.20 24.99
CA GLY A 199 -14.41 11.01 26.17
C GLY A 199 -13.02 11.65 26.11
N LYS A 200 -12.41 11.72 24.92
CA LYS A 200 -11.08 12.31 24.70
C LYS A 200 -11.19 13.57 23.85
N LEU A 201 -10.63 14.66 24.37
CA LEU A 201 -10.51 15.93 23.62
C LEU A 201 -9.28 15.91 22.71
N GLU A 202 -8.20 15.30 23.19
CA GLU A 202 -6.96 15.04 22.47
C GLU A 202 -6.49 13.61 22.76
N VAL A 203 -5.74 13.02 21.83
CA VAL A 203 -5.15 11.69 21.93
C VAL A 203 -3.65 11.82 21.65
N GLU A 204 -2.85 11.38 22.63
CA GLU A 204 -1.41 11.23 22.49
C GLU A 204 -1.08 9.98 21.68
N MET A 205 -0.31 10.15 20.61
CA MET A 205 0.02 9.07 19.66
C MET A 205 1.44 8.53 19.85
N GLY A 206 2.27 9.19 20.65
CA GLY A 206 3.66 8.77 20.90
C GLY A 206 4.61 9.10 19.74
N ALA A 207 5.72 8.38 19.68
CA ALA A 207 6.75 8.56 18.67
C ALA A 207 6.21 8.29 17.26
N CYS A 208 6.51 9.19 16.32
CA CYS A 208 6.24 9.01 14.90
C CYS A 208 7.51 8.53 14.21
N ALA A 209 7.45 7.36 13.58
CA ALA A 209 8.52 6.87 12.72
C ALA A 209 8.23 7.18 11.25
N GLU A 210 9.29 7.36 10.46
CA GLU A 210 9.22 7.51 9.00
C GLU A 210 10.35 6.70 8.37
N PHE A 211 10.10 6.16 7.17
CA PHE A 211 11.15 5.54 6.36
C PHE A 211 12.27 6.55 6.09
N SER A 212 13.51 6.13 6.33
CA SER A 212 14.70 6.98 6.26
C SER A 212 15.83 6.37 5.45
N ILE A 213 15.82 5.05 5.24
CA ILE A 213 16.69 4.36 4.30
C ILE A 213 15.82 3.47 3.42
N TYR A 214 16.04 3.57 2.11
CA TYR A 214 15.42 2.74 1.08
C TYR A 214 16.37 2.68 -0.11
N HIS A 215 17.39 1.84 -0.01
CA HIS A 215 18.54 1.89 -0.90
C HIS A 215 19.04 0.49 -1.25
N LEU A 216 19.54 0.32 -2.47
CA LEU A 216 20.25 -0.89 -2.88
C LEU A 216 21.73 -0.72 -2.56
N VAL A 217 22.28 -1.67 -1.81
CA VAL A 217 23.71 -1.73 -1.47
C VAL A 217 24.35 -2.80 -2.34
N GLU A 218 25.40 -2.42 -3.06
CA GLU A 218 26.25 -3.34 -3.81
C GLU A 218 27.14 -4.14 -2.87
N MET A 219 27.25 -5.43 -3.11
CA MET A 219 28.00 -6.39 -2.30
C MET A 219 29.36 -6.69 -2.96
N GLU A 220 30.41 -6.88 -2.16
CA GLU A 220 31.68 -7.42 -2.67
C GLU A 220 31.51 -8.92 -3.01
N GLU A 221 32.31 -9.44 -3.96
CA GLU A 221 32.28 -10.86 -4.32
C GLU A 221 32.54 -11.74 -3.08
N GLY A 222 31.64 -12.69 -2.82
CA GLY A 222 31.71 -13.55 -1.63
C GLY A 222 30.98 -13.02 -0.38
N GLU A 223 30.38 -11.82 -0.43
CA GLU A 223 29.44 -11.33 0.59
C GLU A 223 27.96 -11.66 0.28
N GLU A 224 27.75 -12.28 -0.89
CA GLU A 224 26.47 -12.47 -1.58
C GLU A 224 25.70 -13.71 -1.06
N GLY A 225 26.25 -14.38 -0.05
CA GLY A 225 25.75 -15.62 0.51
C GLY A 225 25.69 -15.61 2.04
N GLU A 226 24.76 -16.38 2.57
CA GLU A 226 24.64 -16.64 4.00
C GLU A 226 25.34 -17.97 4.32
N GLU A 227 26.27 -17.95 5.27
CA GLU A 227 26.81 -19.20 5.85
C GLU A 227 25.85 -19.65 6.97
N GLU A 228 25.31 -20.86 6.85
CA GLU A 228 24.45 -21.45 7.87
C GLU A 228 25.19 -21.49 9.21
N ALA A 229 24.63 -20.86 10.25
CA ALA A 229 25.14 -21.01 11.60
C ALA A 229 24.95 -22.48 12.02
N THR A 230 26.04 -23.20 12.23
CA THR A 230 25.97 -24.63 12.58
C THR A 230 25.84 -24.88 14.09
N THR A 231 26.14 -23.87 14.92
CA THR A 231 26.14 -23.99 16.38
C THR A 231 25.54 -22.75 17.06
N VAL A 232 24.76 -22.96 18.13
CA VAL A 232 24.24 -21.89 19.00
C VAL A 232 25.41 -21.09 19.60
N GLY A 233 25.40 -19.77 19.47
CA GLY A 233 26.48 -18.89 19.93
C GLY A 233 27.73 -18.85 19.03
N GLN A 234 27.68 -19.41 17.81
CA GLN A 234 28.63 -19.03 16.78
C GLN A 234 28.33 -17.61 16.33
N ASP A 235 29.06 -16.66 16.91
CA ASP A 235 29.32 -15.40 16.22
C ASP A 235 30.11 -15.74 14.95
N ALA A 236 29.88 -15.00 13.87
CA ALA A 236 30.78 -14.98 12.70
C ALA A 236 32.27 -14.69 13.07
N ALA A 237 32.54 -14.37 14.34
CA ALA A 237 33.84 -14.18 14.97
C ALA A 237 34.59 -15.48 15.36
N GLY A 238 34.13 -16.67 14.95
CA GLY A 238 34.91 -17.92 15.06
C GLY A 238 36.27 -17.89 14.34
N GLN A 239 36.49 -16.92 13.44
CA GLN A 239 37.79 -16.62 12.83
C GLN A 239 38.53 -15.49 13.58
N ARG A 240 38.96 -15.73 14.82
CA ARG A 240 39.81 -14.79 15.60
C ARG A 240 41.25 -14.62 15.06
N GLY A 241 41.47 -14.81 13.75
CA GLY A 241 42.80 -14.77 13.14
C GLY A 241 42.89 -14.24 11.70
N GLN A 242 41.78 -13.78 11.09
CA GLN A 242 41.84 -13.14 9.77
C GLN A 242 41.22 -11.75 9.87
N SER A 243 41.93 -10.73 9.38
CA SER A 243 41.54 -9.31 9.46
C SER A 243 40.31 -8.93 8.63
N ASN A 244 39.49 -9.90 8.21
CA ASN A 244 38.30 -9.73 7.37
C ASN A 244 36.97 -9.85 8.15
N ALA A 245 36.98 -10.16 9.46
CA ALA A 245 35.76 -10.28 10.26
C ALA A 245 34.97 -8.96 10.41
N LEU A 246 35.56 -7.82 9.99
CA LEU A 246 34.91 -6.50 10.02
C LEU A 246 34.17 -6.12 8.72
N LYS A 247 34.21 -6.95 7.67
CA LYS A 247 33.67 -6.57 6.34
C LYS A 247 32.22 -6.99 6.10
N ARG A 248 31.72 -8.05 6.73
CA ARG A 248 30.35 -8.53 6.45
C ARG A 248 29.30 -7.58 7.04
N LEU A 249 28.49 -6.97 6.16
CA LEU A 249 27.32 -6.13 6.49
C LEU A 249 26.26 -6.87 7.31
N THR A 250 26.21 -8.20 7.21
CA THR A 250 25.24 -9.07 7.90
C THR A 250 25.95 -9.96 8.93
N ARG A 251 25.34 -10.07 10.12
CA ARG A 251 25.74 -10.99 11.19
C ARG A 251 24.54 -11.84 11.55
N TRP A 252 24.76 -13.14 11.70
CA TRP A 252 23.75 -14.08 12.15
C TRP A 252 24.10 -14.58 13.54
N GLU A 253 23.08 -14.74 14.38
CA GLU A 253 23.17 -15.42 15.66
C GLU A 253 22.06 -16.47 15.72
N MET A 254 22.41 -17.71 16.02
CA MET A 254 21.41 -18.74 16.32
C MET A 254 20.97 -18.59 17.77
N LEU A 255 19.76 -18.08 17.96
CA LEU A 255 19.11 -18.00 19.27
C LEU A 255 18.19 -19.19 19.47
N LEU A 256 18.36 -19.91 20.58
CA LEU A 256 17.40 -20.90 21.03
C LEU A 256 16.26 -20.19 21.77
N LEU A 257 15.11 -20.02 21.12
CA LEU A 257 13.92 -19.43 21.72
C LEU A 257 13.06 -20.52 22.38
N GLY A 258 13.02 -20.53 23.72
CA GLY A 258 12.19 -21.41 24.54
C GLY A 258 12.97 -22.45 25.37
N THR A 259 12.41 -22.84 26.51
CA THR A 259 12.95 -23.89 27.42
C THR A 259 12.32 -25.27 27.19
N GLY A 260 11.48 -25.41 26.17
CA GLY A 260 10.75 -26.64 25.88
C GLY A 260 11.65 -27.74 25.27
N PRO A 261 11.36 -29.03 25.52
CA PRO A 261 12.09 -30.13 24.90
C PRO A 261 11.94 -30.12 23.37
N ARG A 262 13.03 -30.44 22.65
CA ARG A 262 13.03 -30.61 21.19
C ARG A 262 11.97 -31.65 20.79
N ILE A 263 11.02 -31.26 19.94
CA ILE A 263 10.14 -32.21 19.27
C ILE A 263 10.96 -32.85 18.14
N ASP A 264 11.29 -34.12 18.31
CA ASP A 264 12.04 -34.91 17.34
C ASP A 264 11.17 -35.19 16.11
N ARG A 265 11.38 -34.46 15.02
CA ARG A 265 10.57 -34.54 13.78
C ARG A 265 10.66 -35.90 13.06
N GLN A 266 11.51 -36.82 13.52
CA GLN A 266 11.60 -38.19 12.99
C GLN A 266 10.56 -39.16 13.58
N LYS A 267 9.84 -38.78 14.65
CA LYS A 267 8.66 -39.54 15.10
C LYS A 267 7.41 -38.83 14.63
N SER A 268 6.92 -39.25 13.47
CA SER A 268 5.56 -38.99 13.00
C SER A 268 4.56 -39.35 14.12
N LEU A 269 4.09 -38.34 14.83
CA LEU A 269 2.83 -38.41 15.56
C LEU A 269 1.77 -37.89 14.60
N HIS A 270 0.86 -38.78 14.19
CA HIS A 270 -0.37 -38.36 13.55
C HIS A 270 -1.04 -37.29 14.43
N PRO A 271 -1.41 -36.12 13.90
CA PRO A 271 -2.11 -35.13 14.70
C PRO A 271 -3.44 -35.74 15.13
N ALA A 272 -3.66 -35.78 16.45
CA ALA A 272 -4.98 -36.00 17.00
C ALA A 272 -5.90 -34.92 16.43
N SER A 273 -7.01 -35.36 15.85
CA SER A 273 -8.19 -34.53 15.65
C SER A 273 -8.58 -33.90 16.99
N ASP A 274 -9.12 -32.70 16.93
CA ASP A 274 -9.74 -31.96 18.03
C ASP A 274 -8.82 -30.95 18.73
N ASP A 275 -8.66 -29.79 18.06
CA ASP A 275 -8.72 -28.48 18.72
C ASP A 275 -8.86 -27.38 17.64
N ALA A 276 -9.99 -27.39 16.93
CA ALA A 276 -10.42 -26.24 16.15
C ALA A 276 -11.26 -25.34 17.05
N CYS A 277 -10.62 -24.30 17.60
CA CYS A 277 -11.34 -23.17 18.17
C CYS A 277 -12.23 -22.57 17.07
N GLY A 278 -13.53 -22.75 17.20
CA GLY A 278 -14.54 -22.32 16.22
C GLY A 278 -14.57 -20.81 16.08
N ALA A 279 -13.69 -20.26 15.24
CA ALA A 279 -13.92 -18.97 14.64
C ALA A 279 -15.05 -19.18 13.62
N ASN A 280 -16.24 -18.67 13.95
CA ASN A 280 -17.29 -18.47 12.96
C ASN A 280 -16.70 -17.55 11.87
N HIS A 281 -16.20 -18.15 10.80
CA HIS A 281 -15.88 -17.44 9.58
C HIS A 281 -17.18 -16.79 9.12
N ILE A 282 -17.25 -15.47 9.24
CA ILE A 282 -18.19 -14.68 8.44
C ILE A 282 -17.77 -14.97 7.01
N HIS A 283 -18.46 -15.90 6.35
CA HIS A 283 -18.34 -16.07 4.93
C HIS A 283 -18.72 -14.71 4.32
N PRO A 284 -17.83 -14.04 3.57
CA PRO A 284 -18.29 -13.01 2.69
C PRO A 284 -19.36 -13.69 1.83
N THR A 285 -20.56 -13.11 1.78
CA THR A 285 -21.56 -13.47 0.78
C THR A 285 -20.98 -13.06 -0.57
N THR A 286 -20.00 -13.81 -1.09
CA THR A 286 -19.87 -13.97 -2.51
C THR A 286 -21.12 -14.73 -2.88
N THR A 287 -22.19 -14.00 -3.19
CA THR A 287 -23.12 -14.49 -4.17
C THR A 287 -22.25 -14.98 -5.31
N ASP A 288 -22.22 -16.29 -5.46
CA ASP A 288 -21.66 -16.96 -6.61
C ASP A 288 -22.47 -16.44 -7.80
N SER A 289 -22.07 -15.28 -8.35
CA SER A 289 -22.53 -14.82 -9.64
C SER A 289 -21.84 -15.69 -10.67
N SER A 290 -22.22 -16.96 -10.65
CA SER A 290 -22.13 -17.89 -11.78
C SER A 290 -22.92 -17.38 -12.97
N ASN A 291 -23.76 -16.35 -12.79
CA ASN A 291 -24.15 -15.45 -13.86
C ASN A 291 -22.96 -14.53 -14.21
N PRO A 292 -22.40 -14.63 -15.43
CA PRO A 292 -21.53 -13.59 -15.95
C PRO A 292 -22.23 -12.25 -15.72
N LYS A 293 -21.51 -11.22 -15.25
CA LYS A 293 -22.02 -9.84 -15.40
C LYS A 293 -22.51 -9.73 -16.85
N PRO A 294 -23.74 -9.26 -17.10
CA PRO A 294 -24.23 -9.11 -18.46
C PRO A 294 -23.15 -8.36 -19.24
N LEU A 295 -22.74 -8.90 -20.39
CA LEU A 295 -21.75 -8.24 -21.24
C LEU A 295 -22.13 -6.78 -21.32
N VAL A 296 -21.20 -5.90 -20.90
CA VAL A 296 -21.39 -4.45 -21.04
C VAL A 296 -21.89 -4.22 -22.46
N PRO A 297 -23.06 -3.57 -22.66
CA PRO A 297 -23.60 -3.35 -23.98
C PRO A 297 -22.49 -2.77 -24.86
N MET A 298 -22.20 -3.42 -25.99
CA MET A 298 -21.01 -3.12 -26.80
C MET A 298 -21.02 -1.71 -27.45
N ALA A 299 -21.91 -0.82 -27.04
CA ALA A 299 -21.94 0.57 -27.43
C ALA A 299 -22.43 1.43 -26.26
N GLY A 300 -21.66 2.46 -25.91
CA GLY A 300 -22.01 3.40 -24.85
C GLY A 300 -20.80 3.98 -24.13
N THR A 301 -21.06 4.91 -23.22
CA THR A 301 -20.07 5.46 -22.29
C THR A 301 -20.26 4.80 -20.94
N PHE A 302 -19.23 4.13 -20.44
CA PHE A 302 -19.23 3.45 -19.14
C PHE A 302 -17.99 3.85 -18.36
N SER A 303 -18.05 3.81 -17.04
CA SER A 303 -16.85 3.91 -16.20
C SER A 303 -16.00 2.64 -16.31
N LEU A 304 -14.68 2.77 -16.16
CA LEU A 304 -13.79 1.61 -16.15
C LEU A 304 -14.16 0.60 -15.04
N GLY A 305 -14.66 1.09 -13.91
CA GLY A 305 -15.15 0.26 -12.80
C GLY A 305 -16.37 -0.61 -13.13
N GLU A 306 -17.25 -0.15 -14.04
CA GLU A 306 -18.37 -0.95 -14.53
C GLU A 306 -17.91 -2.06 -15.49
N ILE A 307 -16.85 -1.79 -16.26
CA ILE A 307 -16.30 -2.71 -17.26
C ILE A 307 -15.40 -3.77 -16.62
N ALA A 308 -14.52 -3.36 -15.71
CA ALA A 308 -13.53 -4.23 -15.10
C ALA A 308 -14.13 -5.16 -14.04
N LYS A 309 -13.48 -6.31 -13.83
CA LYS A 309 -13.78 -7.20 -12.71
C LYS A 309 -13.21 -6.64 -11.41
N VAL A 310 -11.99 -6.10 -11.48
CA VAL A 310 -11.29 -5.49 -10.34
C VAL A 310 -10.67 -4.19 -10.80
N VAL A 311 -10.86 -3.14 -10.02
CA VAL A 311 -10.05 -1.91 -10.05
C VAL A 311 -9.57 -1.71 -8.63
N ARG A 312 -8.26 -1.75 -8.39
CA ARG A 312 -7.70 -1.66 -7.05
C ARG A 312 -6.44 -0.81 -7.04
N SER A 313 -6.14 -0.29 -5.86
CA SER A 313 -4.85 0.32 -5.56
C SER A 313 -4.22 -0.36 -4.36
N LYS A 314 -2.89 -0.42 -4.31
CA LYS A 314 -2.13 -0.98 -3.20
C LYS A 314 -0.74 -0.36 -3.15
N ASN A 315 0.00 -0.59 -2.06
CA ASN A 315 1.41 -0.24 -1.97
C ASN A 315 2.25 -1.08 -2.95
N ALA A 316 3.28 -0.49 -3.55
CA ALA A 316 4.39 -1.19 -4.20
C ALA A 316 5.68 -0.81 -3.49
N GLY A 317 5.85 -1.33 -2.27
CA GLY A 317 6.81 -0.76 -1.31
C GLY A 317 6.31 0.54 -0.66
N PRO A 318 7.16 1.24 0.11
CA PRO A 318 6.76 2.37 0.93
C PRO A 318 6.58 3.67 0.14
N PHE A 319 7.19 3.82 -1.03
CA PHE A 319 7.22 5.06 -1.81
C PHE A 319 6.41 5.01 -3.11
N GLU A 320 5.70 3.92 -3.40
CA GLU A 320 4.94 3.77 -4.63
C GLU A 320 3.53 3.23 -4.34
N ILE A 321 2.60 3.66 -5.18
CA ILE A 321 1.24 3.14 -5.25
C ILE A 321 1.08 2.45 -6.59
N THR A 322 0.63 1.21 -6.56
CA THR A 322 0.20 0.49 -7.75
C THR A 322 -1.30 0.57 -7.93
N LEU A 323 -1.73 0.67 -9.18
CA LEU A 323 -3.09 0.67 -9.67
C LEU A 323 -3.24 -0.54 -10.59
N ASP A 324 -4.11 -1.48 -10.25
CA ASP A 324 -4.35 -2.67 -11.06
C ASP A 324 -5.81 -2.69 -11.55
N VAL A 325 -5.99 -2.96 -12.84
CA VAL A 325 -7.28 -3.18 -13.50
C VAL A 325 -7.27 -4.57 -14.08
N MET A 326 -8.20 -5.43 -13.69
CA MET A 326 -8.29 -6.81 -14.16
C MET A 326 -9.63 -7.08 -14.83
N PHE A 327 -9.59 -7.85 -15.90
CA PHE A 327 -10.76 -8.24 -16.70
C PHE A 327 -10.96 -9.75 -16.62
N ASP A 328 -12.21 -10.20 -16.72
CA ASP A 328 -12.57 -11.63 -16.78
C ASP A 328 -12.99 -12.09 -18.18
N ASN A 329 -12.99 -11.17 -19.14
CA ASN A 329 -13.32 -11.43 -20.53
C ASN A 329 -12.22 -10.89 -21.46
N ALA A 330 -11.60 -11.79 -22.24
CA ALA A 330 -10.52 -11.44 -23.16
C ALA A 330 -10.96 -10.48 -24.29
N ALA A 331 -12.20 -10.59 -24.80
CA ALA A 331 -12.68 -9.69 -25.84
C ALA A 331 -12.87 -8.25 -25.31
N VAL A 332 -13.36 -8.12 -24.08
CA VAL A 332 -13.47 -6.81 -23.41
C VAL A 332 -12.09 -6.23 -23.15
N TYR A 333 -11.15 -7.06 -22.67
CA TYR A 333 -9.77 -6.67 -22.46
C TYR A 333 -9.11 -6.10 -23.72
N GLU A 334 -9.20 -6.83 -24.85
CA GLU A 334 -8.66 -6.36 -26.13
C GLU A 334 -9.36 -5.08 -26.60
N GLN A 335 -10.68 -4.99 -26.47
CA GLN A 335 -11.41 -3.78 -26.82
C GLN A 335 -10.95 -2.56 -26.00
N ILE A 336 -10.67 -2.72 -24.71
CA ILE A 336 -10.11 -1.67 -23.86
C ILE A 336 -8.70 -1.28 -24.32
N LYS A 337 -7.86 -2.27 -24.63
CA LYS A 337 -6.50 -2.04 -25.15
C LYS A 337 -6.53 -1.25 -26.46
N GLU A 338 -7.45 -1.57 -27.37
CA GLU A 338 -7.67 -0.88 -28.65
C GLU A 338 -8.14 0.57 -28.49
N THR A 339 -8.83 0.92 -27.38
CA THR A 339 -9.26 2.32 -27.16
C THR A 339 -8.08 3.30 -27.04
N GLY A 340 -6.90 2.81 -26.63
CA GLY A 340 -5.73 3.65 -26.38
C GLY A 340 -5.91 4.68 -25.26
N VAL A 341 -6.94 4.53 -24.40
CA VAL A 341 -7.22 5.48 -23.31
C VAL A 341 -6.28 5.25 -22.12
N LEU A 342 -5.96 3.99 -21.81
CA LEU A 342 -5.09 3.62 -20.70
C LEU A 342 -3.62 3.82 -21.09
N THR A 343 -3.10 5.02 -20.84
CA THR A 343 -1.75 5.46 -21.22
C THR A 343 -1.06 6.20 -20.07
N PRO A 344 0.28 6.32 -20.09
CA PRO A 344 0.99 7.15 -19.11
C PRO A 344 0.45 8.58 -19.03
N ALA A 345 0.14 9.20 -20.17
CA ALA A 345 -0.44 10.54 -20.21
C ALA A 345 -1.79 10.65 -19.49
N LYS A 346 -2.68 9.65 -19.68
CA LYS A 346 -3.97 9.63 -19.00
C LYS A 346 -3.82 9.38 -17.49
N ILE A 347 -2.89 8.51 -17.08
CA ILE A 347 -2.61 8.29 -15.64
C ILE A 347 -2.05 9.57 -15.01
N ALA A 348 -1.11 10.25 -15.67
CA ALA A 348 -0.56 11.52 -15.21
C ALA A 348 -1.66 12.58 -14.99
N GLU A 349 -2.58 12.71 -15.95
CA GLU A 349 -3.73 13.60 -15.84
C GLU A 349 -4.67 13.24 -14.67
N LEU A 350 -5.02 11.95 -14.52
CA LEU A 350 -5.97 11.51 -13.48
C LEU A 350 -5.45 11.70 -12.05
N TYR A 351 -4.13 11.69 -11.86
CA TYR A 351 -3.48 11.74 -10.55
C TYR A 351 -2.72 13.05 -10.31
N ASP A 352 -2.81 14.01 -11.24
CA ASP A 352 -2.11 15.31 -11.18
C ASP A 352 -0.60 15.17 -10.93
N ILE A 353 0.05 14.33 -11.75
CA ILE A 353 1.50 14.09 -11.69
C ILE A 353 2.16 14.27 -13.06
N SER A 354 3.49 14.38 -13.09
CA SER A 354 4.23 14.36 -14.37
C SER A 354 4.26 12.95 -14.97
N VAL A 355 4.15 12.85 -16.29
CA VAL A 355 4.32 11.59 -17.02
C VAL A 355 5.69 10.95 -16.73
N ASP A 356 6.73 11.77 -16.58
CA ASP A 356 8.10 11.30 -16.29
C ASP A 356 8.25 10.67 -14.90
N SER A 357 7.29 10.91 -14.00
CA SER A 357 7.28 10.35 -12.65
C SER A 357 6.64 8.95 -12.59
N ILE A 358 5.95 8.51 -13.65
CA ILE A 358 5.31 7.20 -13.68
C ILE A 358 6.37 6.11 -13.69
N VAL A 359 6.33 5.23 -12.68
CA VAL A 359 7.31 4.15 -12.49
C VAL A 359 7.11 3.06 -13.53
N TRP A 360 5.86 2.69 -13.79
CA TRP A 360 5.50 1.70 -14.79
C TRP A 360 4.05 1.90 -15.25
N CYS A 361 3.75 1.64 -16.50
CA CYS A 361 2.37 1.70 -17.01
C CYS A 361 2.24 0.81 -18.25
N GLY A 362 1.34 -0.16 -18.21
CA GLY A 362 1.21 -1.11 -19.30
C GLY A 362 0.17 -2.19 -19.09
N PHE A 363 -0.03 -2.95 -20.16
CA PHE A 363 -0.88 -4.13 -20.18
C PHE A 363 -0.05 -5.38 -19.83
N PHE A 364 -0.66 -6.30 -19.08
CA PHE A 364 -0.11 -7.60 -18.71
C PHE A 364 -1.09 -8.69 -19.13
N ASP A 365 -0.87 -9.20 -20.34
CA ASP A 365 -1.80 -10.07 -21.08
C ASP A 365 -2.06 -11.39 -20.35
N GLN A 366 -1.03 -11.94 -19.67
CA GLN A 366 -1.11 -13.21 -18.93
C GLN A 366 -2.20 -13.18 -17.83
N ALA A 367 -2.48 -12.00 -17.28
CA ALA A 367 -3.50 -11.80 -16.24
C ALA A 367 -4.74 -11.05 -16.74
N LEU A 368 -4.87 -10.80 -18.05
CA LEU A 368 -5.89 -9.91 -18.62
C LEU A 368 -5.98 -8.61 -17.83
N ALA A 369 -4.83 -7.95 -17.65
CA ALA A 369 -4.72 -6.80 -16.75
C ALA A 369 -4.07 -5.58 -17.40
N PHE A 370 -4.39 -4.42 -16.85
CA PHE A 370 -3.63 -3.20 -17.00
C PHE A 370 -3.09 -2.81 -15.62
N LYS A 371 -1.88 -2.27 -15.55
CA LYS A 371 -1.31 -1.74 -14.33
C LYS A 371 -0.65 -0.39 -14.59
N ALA A 372 -0.70 0.47 -13.59
CA ALA A 372 0.14 1.65 -13.50
C ALA A 372 0.71 1.76 -12.09
N THR A 373 1.96 2.19 -11.97
CA THR A 373 2.62 2.43 -10.70
C THR A 373 3.09 3.88 -10.69
N ILE A 374 2.68 4.61 -9.65
CA ILE A 374 2.94 6.02 -9.46
C ILE A 374 3.68 6.23 -8.14
N PRO A 375 4.47 7.31 -8.01
CA PRO A 375 5.08 7.66 -6.74
C PRO A 375 4.00 7.99 -5.72
N ARG A 376 4.19 7.53 -4.48
CA ARG A 376 3.38 7.95 -3.35
C ARG A 376 3.66 9.43 -3.10
N SER A 377 2.62 10.24 -3.18
CA SER A 377 2.70 11.66 -2.91
C SER A 377 1.49 12.14 -2.11
N ARG A 378 1.66 13.27 -1.43
CA ARG A 378 0.60 13.97 -0.73
C ARG A 378 0.76 15.46 -0.99
N ASN A 379 -0.30 16.12 -1.44
CA ASN A 379 -0.30 17.54 -1.81
C ASN A 379 0.87 17.90 -2.76
N GLY A 380 1.09 17.04 -3.77
CA GLY A 380 2.16 17.20 -4.76
C GLY A 380 3.59 16.93 -4.26
N LYS A 381 3.77 16.48 -3.00
CA LYS A 381 5.09 16.18 -2.44
C LYS A 381 5.28 14.67 -2.25
N PRO A 382 6.44 14.09 -2.63
CA PRO A 382 6.75 12.70 -2.32
C PRO A 382 6.61 12.41 -0.83
N ASN A 383 6.04 11.26 -0.48
CA ASN A 383 5.86 10.85 0.91
C ASN A 383 6.02 9.34 1.07
N ALA A 384 6.48 8.91 2.23
CA ALA A 384 6.53 7.51 2.61
C ALA A 384 5.21 7.04 3.22
N SER A 385 4.88 5.77 3.01
CA SER A 385 3.80 5.10 3.74
C SER A 385 4.02 5.22 5.25
N GLY A 386 2.97 5.65 5.97
CA GLY A 386 2.96 5.74 7.43
C GLY A 386 3.54 7.02 8.03
N GLY A 387 4.00 7.97 7.20
CA GLY A 387 4.55 9.25 7.66
C GLY A 387 3.52 10.21 8.27
N PHE A 388 3.99 11.38 8.70
CA PHE A 388 3.13 12.47 9.19
C PHE A 388 2.07 12.80 8.15
N MET A 389 0.82 12.93 8.62
CA MET A 389 -0.35 13.19 7.79
C MET A 389 -0.69 12.15 6.71
N GLU A 390 -0.12 10.95 6.72
CA GLU A 390 -0.63 9.85 5.88
C GLU A 390 -2.07 9.48 6.29
N ASN A 391 -2.95 9.31 5.31
CA ASN A 391 -4.37 9.00 5.49
C ASN A 391 -4.80 7.68 4.85
N ASP A 392 -3.92 7.05 4.06
CA ASP A 392 -4.11 5.73 3.47
C ASP A 392 -2.77 4.97 3.42
N VAL A 393 -2.32 4.51 4.59
CA VAL A 393 -1.08 3.71 4.76
C VAL A 393 -1.06 2.51 3.82
N HIS A 394 -2.21 1.91 3.54
CA HIS A 394 -2.35 0.74 2.67
C HIS A 394 -2.45 1.09 1.18
N GLY A 395 -2.62 2.37 0.83
CA GLY A 395 -2.81 2.81 -0.55
C GLY A 395 -4.07 2.23 -1.21
N SER A 396 -5.11 1.90 -0.44
CA SER A 396 -6.28 1.14 -0.94
C SER A 396 -7.38 2.00 -1.57
N GLN A 397 -7.41 3.30 -1.28
CA GLN A 397 -8.47 4.23 -1.70
C GLN A 397 -8.06 5.12 -2.89
N ASN A 398 -6.89 4.86 -3.47
CA ASN A 398 -6.33 5.64 -4.57
C ASN A 398 -6.84 5.17 -5.95
N HIS A 399 -7.71 4.17 -6.01
CA HIS A 399 -8.19 3.58 -7.26
C HIS A 399 -9.36 4.35 -7.91
N LEU A 400 -10.01 5.26 -7.18
CA LEU A 400 -11.25 5.92 -7.63
C LEU A 400 -11.12 6.78 -8.90
N PRO A 401 -10.06 7.59 -9.10
CA PRO A 401 -9.89 8.32 -10.36
C PRO A 401 -9.89 7.39 -11.58
N LEU A 402 -9.20 6.25 -11.46
CA LEU A 402 -9.15 5.24 -12.49
C LEU A 402 -10.47 4.47 -12.62
N PHE A 403 -11.15 4.17 -11.51
CA PHE A 403 -12.48 3.54 -11.50
C PHE A 403 -13.51 4.38 -12.27
N ASN A 404 -13.54 5.69 -12.04
CA ASN A 404 -14.51 6.62 -12.63
C ASN A 404 -14.16 7.05 -14.06
N LEU A 405 -13.03 6.63 -14.60
CA LEU A 405 -12.59 6.98 -15.95
C LEU A 405 -13.64 6.55 -16.98
N ALA A 406 -14.19 7.52 -17.71
CA ALA A 406 -15.18 7.25 -18.75
C ALA A 406 -14.52 6.64 -20.00
N ILE A 407 -15.05 5.51 -20.44
CA ILE A 407 -14.64 4.76 -21.62
C ILE A 407 -15.80 4.71 -22.61
N ASN A 408 -15.52 5.09 -23.86
CA ASN A 408 -16.48 5.02 -24.96
C ASN A 408 -16.25 3.73 -25.76
N LEU A 409 -17.15 2.75 -25.61
CA LEU A 409 -17.12 1.52 -26.39
C LEU A 409 -17.92 1.71 -27.68
N ARG A 410 -17.36 1.26 -28.81
CA ARG A 410 -18.04 1.24 -30.11
C ARG A 410 -18.52 -0.18 -30.42
N ARG A 411 -19.70 -0.27 -31.06
CA ARG A 411 -20.23 -1.54 -31.57
C ARG A 411 -19.26 -2.06 -32.64
N GLN A 412 -18.72 -3.26 -32.46
CA GLN A 412 -18.00 -3.95 -33.54
C GLN A 412 -18.97 -4.19 -34.69
N ALA A 413 -18.55 -3.84 -35.91
CA ALA A 413 -19.35 -3.89 -37.13
C ALA A 413 -19.53 -5.31 -37.66
#